data_AF-A0A4R6YMW9-F1
#
_entry.id   AF-A0A4R6YMW9-F1
#
_cell.length_a   1.000
_cell.length_b   1.000
_cell.length_c   1.000
_cell.angle_alpha   90.00
_cell.angle_beta   90.00
_cell.angle_gamma   90.00
#
_symmetry.space_group_name_H-M   'P 1'
#
loop_
_entity.id
_entity.type
_entity.pdbx_description
1 polymer ?
#
loop_
_entity_poly.entity_id
_entity_poly.type
_entity_poly.pdbx_seq_one_letter_code
_entity_poly.pdbx_strand_id
1 'polypeptide(L)'
;MSLNANNQEQRNHSAEGYPSADGRFVVFAGEGVFHPDVGVLPPQPADHEQENVFLRTFDPPQTELLGRAANGQGNPGTRGANMQDALPERHEVLFSSDGDYLGDASGGGSRSLFLRNWQSGAVERITARPDGGISQFSAGGQLSPDGRFVVMSSIAADLTSDNPQGYRQLFLRDRLLQNTRRLTFPWSGGEFSAAAGLGTFFDSLKLSQNAQRLMFVAGFNDEFTADDNPGFSDVYVQDVASGKVELVSRRQD
;
A
#
# COMPACT_ATOMS: atom_id res chain seq x y z
N MET A 1 -21.38 10.86 -6.36
CA MET A 1 -22.50 9.91 -6.53
C MET A 1 -21.97 8.81 -7.42
N SER A 2 -22.06 7.56 -6.99
CA SER A 2 -21.34 6.44 -7.63
C SER A 2 -22.33 5.37 -8.09
N LEU A 3 -21.98 4.57 -9.10
CA LEU A 3 -22.88 3.59 -9.74
C LEU A 3 -22.47 2.16 -9.39
N ASN A 4 -23.44 1.32 -9.01
CA ASN A 4 -23.21 -0.11 -8.77
C ASN A 4 -23.14 -0.92 -10.10
N ALA A 5 -22.89 -2.24 -9.99
CA ALA A 5 -22.81 -3.18 -11.11
C ALA A 5 -24.12 -3.29 -11.91
N ASN A 6 -25.25 -2.89 -11.34
CA ASN A 6 -26.56 -2.81 -12.01
C ASN A 6 -26.84 -1.41 -12.58
N ASN A 7 -25.83 -0.52 -12.59
CA ASN A 7 -25.90 0.86 -13.05
C ASN A 7 -26.88 1.75 -12.25
N GLN A 8 -27.08 1.44 -10.97
CA GLN A 8 -27.93 2.20 -10.07
C GLN A 8 -27.08 3.13 -9.19
N GLU A 9 -27.60 4.33 -8.91
CA GLU A 9 -26.97 5.28 -8.01
C GLU A 9 -26.89 4.76 -6.57
N GLN A 10 -25.75 5.01 -5.94
CA GLN A 10 -25.46 4.72 -4.55
C GLN A 10 -24.93 6.00 -3.89
N ARG A 11 -25.46 6.33 -2.70
CA ARG A 11 -24.94 7.43 -1.87
C ARG A 11 -23.94 6.87 -0.86
N ASN A 12 -22.74 6.55 -1.33
CA ASN A 12 -21.60 6.18 -0.50
C ASN A 12 -20.34 6.84 -1.05
N HIS A 13 -19.30 6.96 -0.22
CA HIS A 13 -18.06 7.60 -0.61
C HIS A 13 -17.34 6.78 -1.68
N SER A 14 -16.81 7.47 -2.69
CA SER A 14 -15.79 6.95 -3.59
C SER A 14 -14.64 7.94 -3.54
N ALA A 15 -13.46 7.42 -3.22
CA ALA A 15 -12.21 8.15 -3.18
C ALA A 15 -11.24 7.51 -4.17
N GLU A 16 -10.17 8.24 -4.52
CA GLU A 16 -9.02 7.76 -5.32
C GLU A 16 -9.36 7.02 -6.63
N GLY A 17 -9.12 7.66 -7.77
CA GLY A 17 -9.38 7.09 -9.09
C GLY A 17 -8.16 7.09 -10.00
N TYR A 18 -7.91 5.96 -10.64
CA TYR A 18 -6.83 5.73 -11.60
C TYR A 18 -7.43 5.41 -12.98
N PRO A 19 -7.61 6.41 -13.85
CA PRO A 19 -8.12 6.19 -15.21
C PRO A 19 -7.10 5.51 -16.10
N SER A 20 -7.56 4.65 -17.01
CA SER A 20 -6.75 4.24 -18.16
C SER A 20 -6.44 5.43 -19.05
N ALA A 21 -5.27 5.42 -19.68
CA ALA A 21 -4.80 6.47 -20.58
C ALA A 21 -5.74 6.65 -21.79
N ASP A 22 -6.38 5.57 -22.21
CA ASP A 22 -7.38 5.56 -23.28
C ASP A 22 -8.81 5.91 -22.81
N GLY A 23 -9.01 6.14 -21.51
CA GLY A 23 -10.29 6.52 -20.93
C GLY A 23 -11.37 5.42 -20.94
N ARG A 24 -11.03 4.17 -21.29
CA ARG A 24 -11.99 3.05 -21.34
C ARG A 24 -12.39 2.52 -19.97
N PHE A 25 -11.55 2.70 -18.95
CA PHE A 25 -11.87 2.25 -17.60
C PHE A 25 -11.23 3.11 -16.52
N VAL A 26 -11.77 3.02 -15.31
CA VAL A 26 -11.20 3.61 -14.09
C VAL A 26 -11.14 2.54 -13.01
N VAL A 27 -9.98 2.42 -12.38
CA VAL A 27 -9.85 1.69 -11.11
C VAL A 27 -10.09 2.69 -10.00
N PHE A 28 -11.01 2.40 -9.10
CA PHE A 28 -11.39 3.32 -8.03
C PHE A 28 -11.70 2.61 -6.73
N ALA A 29 -11.59 3.35 -5.65
CA ALA A 29 -11.86 2.87 -4.31
C ALA A 29 -13.25 3.37 -3.85
N GLY A 30 -13.94 2.58 -3.03
CA GLY A 30 -15.26 2.96 -2.56
C GLY A 30 -15.84 2.10 -1.45
N GLU A 31 -16.65 2.75 -0.63
CA GLU A 31 -17.30 2.16 0.55
C GLU A 31 -18.68 1.57 0.23
N GLY A 32 -19.20 1.85 -0.97
CA GLY A 32 -20.50 1.34 -1.39
C GLY A 32 -20.47 -0.12 -1.81
N VAL A 33 -21.62 -0.78 -1.67
CA VAL A 33 -21.86 -2.09 -2.30
C VAL A 33 -22.08 -1.87 -3.81
N PHE A 34 -20.98 -1.73 -4.55
CA PHE A 34 -21.00 -1.55 -6.00
C PHE A 34 -20.96 -2.88 -6.76
N HIS A 35 -20.81 -4.01 -6.07
CA HIS A 35 -20.82 -5.35 -6.65
C HIS A 35 -21.44 -6.34 -5.65
N PRO A 36 -22.24 -7.34 -6.07
CA PRO A 36 -22.86 -8.32 -5.15
C PRO A 36 -21.85 -9.07 -4.26
N ASP A 37 -20.66 -9.32 -4.78
CA ASP A 37 -19.60 -10.05 -4.07
C ASP A 37 -18.79 -9.22 -3.04
N VAL A 38 -19.20 -7.97 -2.76
CA VAL A 38 -18.65 -7.18 -1.64
C VAL A 38 -19.04 -7.77 -0.28
N GLY A 39 -20.03 -8.68 -0.25
CA GLY A 39 -20.52 -9.28 1.00
C GLY A 39 -21.22 -8.25 1.90
N VAL A 40 -21.86 -8.74 2.97
CA VAL A 40 -22.31 -7.86 4.06
C VAL A 40 -21.16 -7.79 5.05
N LEU A 41 -20.41 -6.69 5.02
CA LEU A 41 -19.38 -6.46 6.01
C LEU A 41 -20.04 -6.18 7.37
N PRO A 42 -19.54 -6.76 8.47
CA PRO A 42 -20.11 -6.53 9.79
C PRO A 42 -20.01 -5.04 10.15
N PRO A 43 -20.99 -4.49 10.89
CA PRO A 43 -20.90 -3.11 11.37
C PRO A 43 -19.65 -2.97 12.25
N GLN A 44 -18.74 -2.09 11.84
CA GLN A 44 -17.55 -1.73 12.60
C GLN A 44 -17.79 -0.37 13.30
N PRO A 45 -17.03 -0.06 14.37
CA PRO A 45 -16.99 1.30 14.93
C PRO A 45 -16.74 2.35 13.83
N ALA A 46 -17.24 3.57 14.03
CA ALA A 46 -17.36 4.62 13.02
C ALA A 46 -16.01 5.21 12.51
N ASP A 47 -14.87 4.62 12.85
CA ASP A 47 -13.52 5.12 12.55
C ASP A 47 -12.74 4.23 11.55
N HIS A 48 -13.38 3.23 10.96
CA HIS A 48 -12.77 2.37 9.94
C HIS A 48 -13.62 2.34 8.68
N GLU A 49 -13.24 3.14 7.69
CA GLU A 49 -13.79 3.11 6.34
C GLU A 49 -13.59 1.70 5.74
N GLN A 50 -14.70 1.06 5.36
CA GLN A 50 -14.72 -0.27 4.78
C GLN A 50 -14.63 -0.15 3.26
N GLU A 51 -13.45 0.20 2.78
CA GLU A 51 -13.25 0.45 1.36
C GLU A 51 -12.98 -0.83 0.59
N ASN A 52 -13.53 -0.90 -0.63
CA ASN A 52 -13.26 -1.92 -1.61
C ASN A 52 -12.70 -1.28 -2.88
N VAL A 53 -11.95 -2.09 -3.61
CA VAL A 53 -11.36 -1.69 -4.89
C VAL A 53 -12.15 -2.25 -6.06
N PHE A 54 -12.50 -1.38 -7.00
CA PHE A 54 -13.37 -1.68 -8.14
C PHE A 54 -12.75 -1.24 -9.46
N LEU A 55 -13.18 -1.88 -10.55
CA LEU A 55 -12.95 -1.46 -11.92
C LEU A 55 -14.29 -1.02 -12.52
N ARG A 56 -14.33 0.15 -13.15
CA ARG A 56 -15.47 0.61 -13.95
C ARG A 56 -15.08 0.69 -15.42
N THR A 57 -15.76 0.00 -16.30
CA THR A 57 -15.71 0.23 -17.75
C THR A 57 -16.82 1.18 -18.18
N PHE A 58 -16.67 1.81 -19.35
CA PHE A 58 -17.65 2.77 -19.87
C PHE A 58 -18.40 2.29 -21.13
N ASP A 59 -17.89 1.29 -21.84
CA ASP A 59 -18.53 0.72 -23.04
C ASP A 59 -18.29 -0.80 -23.19
N PRO A 60 -19.28 -1.66 -22.84
CA PRO A 60 -20.49 -1.31 -22.08
C PRO A 60 -20.13 -0.94 -20.63
N PRO A 61 -21.01 -0.21 -19.92
CA PRO A 61 -20.80 0.12 -18.52
C PRO A 61 -20.90 -1.13 -17.64
N GLN A 62 -19.80 -1.52 -17.00
CA GLN A 62 -19.74 -2.58 -16.01
C GLN A 62 -18.88 -2.16 -14.82
N THR A 63 -19.29 -2.58 -13.62
CA THR A 63 -18.47 -2.46 -12.41
C THR A 63 -18.06 -3.85 -11.95
N GLU A 64 -16.77 -4.08 -11.74
CA GLU A 64 -16.22 -5.32 -11.20
C GLU A 64 -15.54 -5.08 -9.86
N LEU A 65 -15.62 -6.05 -8.97
CA LEU A 65 -14.87 -6.06 -7.71
C LEU A 65 -13.45 -6.60 -7.96
N LEU A 66 -12.44 -5.75 -7.74
CA LEU A 66 -11.03 -6.13 -7.81
C LEU A 66 -10.51 -6.69 -6.48
N GLY A 67 -11.16 -6.41 -5.35
CA GLY A 67 -10.83 -6.99 -4.04
C GLY A 67 -11.41 -8.39 -3.86
N ARG A 68 -10.94 -9.39 -4.62
CA ARG A 68 -11.41 -10.79 -4.54
C ARG A 68 -10.28 -11.77 -4.32
N ALA A 69 -10.58 -12.88 -3.67
CA ALA A 69 -9.66 -14.00 -3.55
C ALA A 69 -9.28 -14.57 -4.93
N ALA A 70 -8.07 -15.13 -5.05
CA ALA A 70 -7.52 -15.72 -6.27
C ALA A 70 -8.37 -16.88 -6.81
N ASN A 71 -9.14 -17.55 -5.94
CA ASN A 71 -10.10 -18.59 -6.31
C ASN A 71 -11.42 -18.05 -6.89
N GLY A 72 -11.56 -16.73 -7.06
CA GLY A 72 -12.73 -16.06 -7.61
C GLY A 72 -13.86 -15.78 -6.61
N GLN A 73 -13.72 -16.20 -5.35
CA GLN A 73 -14.67 -15.83 -4.29
C GLN A 73 -14.66 -14.31 -4.07
N GLY A 74 -15.71 -13.79 -3.42
CA GLY A 74 -15.84 -12.36 -3.10
C GLY A 74 -14.71 -11.84 -2.20
N ASN A 75 -14.89 -10.64 -1.63
CA ASN A 75 -13.88 -10.09 -0.74
C ASN A 75 -13.76 -10.95 0.54
N PRO A 76 -12.59 -11.55 0.84
CA PRO A 76 -12.39 -12.35 2.05
C PRO A 76 -12.03 -11.50 3.29
N GLY A 77 -11.79 -10.20 3.14
CA GLY A 77 -11.37 -9.28 4.19
C GLY A 77 -12.54 -8.73 5.00
N THR A 78 -12.35 -8.65 6.32
CA THR A 78 -13.39 -8.08 7.22
C THR A 78 -13.38 -6.55 7.20
N ARG A 79 -12.27 -5.95 6.75
CA ARG A 79 -12.10 -4.49 6.58
C ARG A 79 -12.03 -4.07 5.10
N GLY A 80 -12.52 -4.92 4.20
CA GLY A 80 -12.48 -4.66 2.77
C GLY A 80 -11.07 -4.80 2.15
N ALA A 81 -10.93 -4.26 0.94
CA ALA A 81 -9.72 -4.25 0.13
C ALA A 81 -9.36 -2.79 -0.18
N ASN A 82 -8.51 -2.21 0.65
CA ASN A 82 -8.29 -0.76 0.69
C ASN A 82 -7.24 -0.41 -0.34
N MET A 83 -7.61 0.38 -1.35
CA MET A 83 -6.69 0.72 -2.44
C MET A 83 -5.47 1.47 -1.88
N GLN A 84 -4.30 1.21 -2.46
CA GLN A 84 -3.05 1.89 -2.09
C GLN A 84 -2.41 2.55 -3.32
N ASP A 85 -2.48 1.87 -4.47
CA ASP A 85 -1.96 2.35 -5.74
C ASP A 85 -2.55 1.51 -6.89
N ALA A 86 -2.52 2.02 -8.13
CA ALA A 86 -2.89 1.24 -9.30
C ALA A 86 -2.10 1.67 -10.55
N LEU A 87 -1.85 0.69 -11.42
CA LEU A 87 -1.26 0.88 -12.75
C LEU A 87 -2.26 0.37 -13.81
N PRO A 88 -3.23 1.21 -14.24
CA PRO A 88 -4.26 0.87 -15.23
C PRO A 88 -3.72 0.17 -16.48
N GLU A 89 -2.63 0.67 -17.04
CA GLU A 89 -2.01 0.13 -18.26
C GLU A 89 -1.36 -1.24 -18.08
N ARG A 90 -1.08 -1.63 -16.84
CA ARG A 90 -0.53 -2.95 -16.49
C ARG A 90 -1.59 -3.91 -15.97
N HIS A 91 -2.81 -3.43 -15.82
CA HIS A 91 -3.90 -4.13 -15.16
C HIS A 91 -3.59 -4.53 -13.71
N GLU A 92 -2.80 -3.72 -12.98
CA GLU A 92 -2.33 -4.02 -11.62
C GLU A 92 -2.91 -3.06 -10.58
N VAL A 93 -3.40 -3.59 -9.46
CA VAL A 93 -3.87 -2.80 -8.30
C VAL A 93 -3.27 -3.30 -7.00
N LEU A 94 -2.66 -2.40 -6.25
CA LEU A 94 -2.11 -2.64 -4.92
C LEU A 94 -3.16 -2.25 -3.89
N PHE A 95 -3.46 -3.16 -2.97
CA PHE A 95 -4.43 -2.92 -1.90
C PHE A 95 -3.96 -3.56 -0.60
N SER A 96 -4.43 -3.00 0.52
CA SER A 96 -4.23 -3.57 1.85
C SER A 96 -5.50 -4.27 2.35
N SER A 97 -5.35 -5.44 2.94
CA SER A 97 -6.48 -6.18 3.52
C SER A 97 -6.03 -7.17 4.59
N ASP A 98 -6.95 -7.51 5.49
CA ASP A 98 -6.83 -8.58 6.48
C ASP A 98 -7.36 -9.93 5.98
N GLY A 99 -7.91 -9.97 4.76
CA GLY A 99 -8.49 -11.17 4.16
C GLY A 99 -7.48 -12.17 3.60
N ASP A 100 -7.93 -13.40 3.42
CA ASP A 100 -7.17 -14.46 2.76
C ASP A 100 -7.43 -14.47 1.24
N TYR A 101 -6.57 -13.78 0.49
CA TYR A 101 -6.70 -13.69 -0.97
C TYR A 101 -6.01 -14.84 -1.72
N LEU A 102 -5.19 -15.64 -1.04
CA LEU A 102 -4.37 -16.69 -1.67
C LEU A 102 -4.82 -18.11 -1.28
N GLY A 103 -5.68 -18.25 -0.26
CA GLY A 103 -6.13 -19.55 0.25
C GLY A 103 -5.05 -20.27 1.07
N ASP A 104 -4.08 -19.53 1.60
CA ASP A 104 -2.91 -20.05 2.30
C ASP A 104 -2.84 -19.61 3.77
N ALA A 105 -3.86 -18.92 4.28
CA ALA A 105 -3.86 -18.38 5.64
C ALA A 105 -4.45 -19.36 6.68
N SER A 106 -3.81 -19.44 7.85
CA SER A 106 -4.28 -20.16 9.04
C SER A 106 -4.65 -19.26 10.24
N GLY A 107 -4.71 -17.94 10.07
CA GLY A 107 -5.09 -17.05 11.18
C GLY A 107 -5.23 -15.59 10.78
N GLY A 108 -6.46 -15.07 10.88
CA GLY A 108 -6.79 -13.66 10.66
C GLY A 108 -6.21 -12.77 11.76
N GLY A 109 -5.67 -11.61 11.35
CA GLY A 109 -5.36 -10.54 12.31
C GLY A 109 -4.41 -9.45 11.80
N SER A 110 -3.53 -9.74 10.83
CA SER A 110 -2.56 -8.76 10.32
C SER A 110 -2.85 -8.35 8.88
N ARG A 111 -3.00 -7.03 8.66
CA ARG A 111 -3.19 -6.45 7.32
C ARG A 111 -1.94 -6.70 6.46
N SER A 112 -2.13 -7.27 5.28
CA SER A 112 -1.09 -7.48 4.27
C SER A 112 -1.33 -6.57 3.07
N LEU A 113 -0.25 -6.26 2.34
CA LEU A 113 -0.34 -5.70 0.99
C LEU A 113 -0.46 -6.82 -0.02
N PHE A 114 -1.41 -6.69 -0.93
CA PHE A 114 -1.64 -7.58 -2.04
C PHE A 114 -1.63 -6.81 -3.34
N LEU A 115 -1.04 -7.40 -4.37
CA LEU A 115 -1.10 -6.89 -5.72
C LEU A 115 -1.95 -7.85 -6.55
N ARG A 116 -2.96 -7.34 -7.23
CA ARG A 116 -3.78 -8.12 -8.15
C ARG A 116 -3.58 -7.64 -9.59
N ASN A 117 -3.33 -8.58 -10.49
CA ASN A 117 -3.51 -8.36 -11.90
C ASN A 117 -4.95 -8.75 -12.29
N TRP A 118 -5.80 -7.80 -12.67
CA TRP A 118 -7.21 -8.10 -12.94
C TRP A 118 -7.45 -8.70 -14.33
N GLN A 119 -6.47 -8.63 -15.23
CA GLN A 119 -6.57 -9.27 -16.54
C GLN A 119 -6.28 -10.78 -16.45
N SER A 120 -5.26 -11.19 -15.68
CA SER A 120 -4.90 -12.60 -15.50
C SER A 120 -5.57 -13.25 -14.28
N GLY A 121 -6.08 -12.45 -13.35
CA GLY A 121 -6.60 -12.90 -12.07
C GLY A 121 -5.53 -13.21 -11.02
N ALA A 122 -4.24 -13.08 -11.35
CA ALA A 122 -3.14 -13.38 -10.44
C ALA A 122 -3.16 -12.45 -9.22
N VAL A 123 -2.87 -13.01 -8.04
CA VAL A 123 -2.69 -12.27 -6.79
C VAL A 123 -1.32 -12.59 -6.21
N GLU A 124 -0.60 -11.56 -5.76
CA GLU A 124 0.70 -11.64 -5.11
C GLU A 124 0.61 -11.03 -3.71
N ARG A 125 1.10 -11.72 -2.67
CA ARG A 125 1.32 -11.13 -1.34
C ARG A 125 2.63 -10.37 -1.38
N ILE A 126 2.56 -9.05 -1.19
CA ILE A 126 3.72 -8.16 -1.23
C ILE A 126 4.44 -8.15 0.13
N THR A 127 3.69 -8.13 1.23
CA THR A 127 4.22 -8.23 2.60
C THR A 127 4.49 -9.68 2.97
N ALA A 128 5.47 -10.28 2.30
CA ALA A 128 5.94 -11.63 2.56
C ALA A 128 7.29 -11.60 3.27
N ARG A 129 7.47 -12.51 4.22
CA ARG A 129 8.77 -12.80 4.84
C ARG A 129 9.76 -13.32 3.79
N PRO A 130 11.07 -13.28 4.06
CA PRO A 130 12.08 -13.87 3.18
C PRO A 130 11.88 -15.37 2.90
N ASP A 131 11.26 -16.10 3.83
CA ASP A 131 10.91 -17.53 3.69
C ASP A 131 9.58 -17.77 2.96
N GLY A 132 8.90 -16.71 2.50
CA GLY A 132 7.59 -16.75 1.86
C GLY A 132 6.41 -16.75 2.85
N GLY A 133 6.67 -16.76 4.16
CA GLY A 133 5.64 -16.75 5.19
C GLY A 133 4.91 -15.40 5.35
N ILE A 134 3.83 -15.43 6.14
CA ILE A 134 3.00 -14.25 6.44
C ILE A 134 3.73 -13.33 7.43
N SER A 135 3.83 -12.05 7.10
CA SER A 135 4.40 -11.00 7.95
C SER A 135 3.33 -10.20 8.70
N GLN A 136 3.70 -9.52 9.78
CA GLN A 136 2.79 -8.78 10.66
C GLN A 136 2.70 -7.28 10.27
N PHE A 137 1.53 -6.83 9.80
CA PHE A 137 1.12 -5.43 9.60
C PHE A 137 1.83 -4.65 8.47
N SER A 138 1.08 -3.80 7.76
CA SER A 138 1.63 -2.73 6.91
C SER A 138 0.69 -1.53 6.88
N ALA A 139 1.27 -0.33 6.73
CA ALA A 139 0.54 0.84 6.27
C ALA A 139 1.18 1.33 4.97
N GLY A 140 0.39 1.65 3.96
CA GLY A 140 0.85 2.37 2.76
C GLY A 140 1.82 1.57 1.89
N GLY A 141 1.45 1.31 0.65
CA GLY A 141 2.37 0.79 -0.37
C GLY A 141 2.25 1.58 -1.67
N GLN A 142 3.31 1.58 -2.47
CA GLN A 142 3.28 2.16 -3.81
C GLN A 142 4.14 1.36 -4.79
N LEU A 143 3.67 1.23 -6.02
CA LEU A 143 4.39 0.59 -7.12
C LEU A 143 5.38 1.56 -7.78
N SER A 144 6.51 1.04 -8.26
CA SER A 144 7.25 1.75 -9.32
C SER A 144 6.38 1.83 -10.59
N PRO A 145 6.54 2.86 -11.43
CA PRO A 145 5.82 2.98 -12.71
C PRO A 145 5.95 1.76 -13.65
N ASP A 146 7.03 1.00 -13.54
CA ASP A 146 7.23 -0.24 -14.30
C ASP A 146 6.61 -1.49 -13.61
N GLY A 147 6.01 -1.32 -12.44
CA GLY A 147 5.41 -2.34 -11.61
C GLY A 147 6.42 -3.20 -10.84
N ARG A 148 7.71 -3.21 -11.18
CA ARG A 148 8.66 -4.20 -10.64
C ARG A 148 8.89 -4.08 -9.12
N PHE A 149 8.89 -2.86 -8.61
CA PHE A 149 9.21 -2.59 -7.22
C PHE A 149 7.97 -2.14 -6.45
N VAL A 150 7.89 -2.50 -5.17
CA VAL A 150 6.93 -1.90 -4.23
C VAL A 150 7.71 -1.29 -3.08
N VAL A 151 7.53 0.01 -2.85
CA VAL A 151 7.93 0.64 -1.60
C VAL A 151 6.77 0.60 -0.62
N MET A 152 7.03 0.27 0.65
CA MET A 152 5.99 0.13 1.66
C MET A 152 6.46 0.60 3.02
N SER A 153 5.55 1.09 3.86
CA SER A 153 5.82 1.26 5.29
C SER A 153 5.28 0.07 6.09
N SER A 154 6.05 -0.38 7.07
CA SER A 154 5.63 -1.50 7.91
C SER A 154 6.30 -1.44 9.27
N ILE A 155 5.60 -1.95 10.30
CA ILE A 155 6.15 -2.19 11.64
C ILE A 155 6.62 -3.65 11.79
N ALA A 156 6.51 -4.45 10.73
CA ALA A 156 6.85 -5.86 10.73
C ALA A 156 8.33 -6.06 11.04
N ALA A 157 8.62 -6.74 12.15
CA ALA A 157 9.98 -7.10 12.54
C ALA A 157 10.57 -8.25 11.70
N ASP A 158 9.81 -8.83 10.77
CA ASP A 158 10.13 -10.08 10.07
C ASP A 158 10.14 -9.98 8.54
N LEU A 159 9.99 -8.77 7.96
CA LEU A 159 10.18 -8.55 6.52
C LEU A 159 11.66 -8.65 6.09
N THR A 160 12.57 -8.39 7.02
CA THR A 160 14.02 -8.50 6.84
C THR A 160 14.68 -8.98 8.13
N SER A 161 15.90 -9.52 8.05
CA SER A 161 16.63 -9.99 9.24
C SER A 161 17.26 -8.87 10.06
N ASP A 162 17.33 -7.66 9.50
CA ASP A 162 17.93 -6.46 10.05
C ASP A 162 16.88 -5.46 10.58
N ASN A 163 15.68 -5.91 10.96
CA ASN A 163 14.68 -5.06 11.61
C ASN A 163 14.48 -5.44 13.10
N PRO A 164 15.39 -4.99 14.01
CA PRO A 164 15.45 -5.50 15.37
C PRO A 164 14.32 -5.04 16.30
N GLN A 165 13.54 -4.00 15.95
CA GLN A 165 12.46 -3.45 16.77
C GLN A 165 11.26 -3.02 15.92
N GLY A 166 10.03 -3.19 16.42
CA GLY A 166 8.76 -2.92 15.74
C GLY A 166 8.46 -1.43 15.47
N TYR A 167 9.49 -0.62 15.18
CA TYR A 167 9.28 0.71 14.62
C TYR A 167 8.82 0.59 13.18
N ARG A 168 8.05 1.58 12.76
CA ARG A 168 7.71 1.73 11.35
C ARG A 168 8.99 2.03 10.57
N GLN A 169 9.23 1.26 9.53
CA GLN A 169 10.33 1.43 8.59
C GLN A 169 9.79 1.44 7.15
N LEU A 170 10.58 1.98 6.22
CA LEU A 170 10.34 1.80 4.79
C LEU A 170 11.09 0.58 4.28
N PHE A 171 10.42 -0.19 3.43
CA PHE A 171 10.95 -1.37 2.78
C PHE A 171 10.76 -1.27 1.26
N LEU A 172 11.67 -1.88 0.51
CA LEU A 172 11.58 -2.08 -0.93
C LEU A 172 11.48 -3.57 -1.23
N ARG A 173 10.38 -3.98 -1.86
CA ARG A 173 10.22 -5.32 -2.46
C ARG A 173 10.61 -5.26 -3.93
N ASP A 174 11.57 -6.07 -4.34
CA ASP A 174 11.79 -6.41 -5.75
C ASP A 174 10.93 -7.64 -6.08
N ARG A 175 9.87 -7.46 -6.87
CA ARG A 175 8.95 -8.53 -7.23
C ARG A 175 9.57 -9.54 -8.20
N LEU A 176 10.57 -9.12 -8.98
CA LEU A 176 11.24 -10.04 -9.89
C LEU A 176 12.17 -10.99 -9.12
N LEU A 177 12.90 -10.45 -8.14
CA LEU A 177 13.85 -11.21 -7.32
C LEU A 177 13.22 -11.81 -6.06
N GLN A 178 11.96 -11.46 -5.77
CA GLN A 178 11.22 -11.88 -4.57
C GLN A 178 11.97 -11.59 -3.26
N ASN A 179 12.69 -10.46 -3.23
CA ASN A 179 13.50 -10.02 -2.10
C ASN A 179 12.96 -8.71 -1.53
N THR A 180 12.97 -8.59 -0.21
CA THR A 180 12.63 -7.37 0.52
C THR A 180 13.88 -6.85 1.23
N ARG A 181 14.12 -5.55 1.18
CA ARG A 181 15.16 -4.90 1.99
C ARG A 181 14.62 -3.65 2.67
N ARG A 182 15.20 -3.33 3.83
CA ARG A 182 14.93 -2.11 4.57
C ARG A 182 15.61 -0.91 3.90
N LEU A 183 14.95 0.24 3.91
CA LEU A 183 15.44 1.49 3.31
C LEU A 183 15.84 2.52 4.36
N THR A 184 15.22 2.53 5.54
CA THR A 184 15.35 3.61 6.52
C THR A 184 16.34 3.27 7.64
N PHE A 185 17.30 4.16 7.83
CA PHE A 185 18.33 4.10 8.86
C PHE A 185 18.64 5.52 9.35
N PRO A 186 19.04 5.72 10.62
CA PRO A 186 19.52 7.01 11.08
C PRO A 186 20.75 7.47 10.28
N TRP A 187 20.86 8.78 10.02
CA TRP A 187 22.00 9.36 9.30
C TRP A 187 23.35 9.12 10.01
N SER A 188 23.30 9.01 11.34
CA SER A 188 24.43 8.75 12.23
C SER A 188 24.85 7.27 12.27
N GLY A 189 24.06 6.39 11.64
CA GLY A 189 24.20 4.94 11.69
C GLY A 189 23.52 4.29 12.89
N GLY A 190 23.38 2.96 12.86
CA GLY A 190 22.71 2.20 13.90
C GLY A 190 21.19 2.12 13.70
N GLU A 191 20.44 2.28 14.80
CA GLU A 191 18.99 2.10 14.85
C GLU A 191 18.30 3.31 15.48
N PHE A 192 17.07 3.59 15.06
CA PHE A 192 16.24 4.61 15.70
C PHE A 192 16.01 4.25 17.17
N SER A 193 16.11 5.25 18.05
CA SER A 193 15.80 5.08 19.47
C SER A 193 14.33 5.40 19.73
N ALA A 194 13.66 4.67 20.62
CA ALA A 194 12.30 5.01 21.10
C ALA A 194 12.34 6.27 21.97
N ALA A 195 12.52 7.45 21.38
CA ALA A 195 12.19 8.68 22.07
C ALA A 195 10.65 8.83 22.11
N ALA A 196 10.06 8.51 23.26
CA ALA A 196 8.68 8.85 23.63
C ALA A 196 7.51 8.10 22.93
N GLY A 197 7.73 6.90 22.36
CA GLY A 197 6.63 6.03 21.92
C GLY A 197 5.85 6.52 20.68
N LEU A 198 6.26 7.65 20.10
CA LEU A 198 5.83 8.09 18.78
C LEU A 198 6.83 7.55 17.76
N GLY A 199 6.48 6.45 17.09
CA GLY A 199 7.27 5.95 15.96
C GLY A 199 7.17 6.90 14.78
N THR A 200 8.21 6.95 13.95
CA THR A 200 8.20 7.69 12.68
C THR A 200 7.00 7.30 11.85
N PHE A 201 6.30 8.27 11.27
CA PHE A 201 5.30 7.99 10.26
C PHE A 201 5.88 8.28 8.87
N PHE A 202 5.38 7.56 7.88
CA PHE A 202 5.72 7.80 6.48
C PHE A 202 4.45 7.99 5.69
N ASP A 203 4.48 8.97 4.79
CA ASP A 203 3.38 9.26 3.89
C ASP A 203 3.90 9.71 2.52
N SER A 204 3.02 9.80 1.53
CA SER A 204 3.30 10.39 0.21
C SER A 204 4.52 9.77 -0.48
N LEU A 205 4.71 8.46 -0.32
CA LEU A 205 5.78 7.72 -1.00
C LEU A 205 5.68 7.95 -2.52
N LYS A 206 6.83 8.17 -3.18
CA LYS A 206 6.97 8.29 -4.64
C LYS A 206 8.28 7.64 -5.09
N LEU A 207 8.19 6.49 -5.76
CA LEU A 207 9.35 5.76 -6.28
C LEU A 207 9.58 6.07 -7.77
N SER A 208 10.82 6.43 -8.13
CA SER A 208 11.23 6.55 -9.53
C SER A 208 11.08 5.21 -10.29
N GLN A 209 10.90 5.28 -11.62
CA GLN A 209 10.68 4.11 -12.48
C GLN A 209 11.69 2.97 -12.27
N ASN A 210 12.97 3.31 -12.11
CA ASN A 210 14.06 2.35 -11.95
C ASN A 210 14.46 2.11 -10.47
N ALA A 211 13.64 2.59 -9.53
CA ALA A 211 13.90 2.55 -8.10
C ALA A 211 15.28 3.10 -7.69
N GLN A 212 15.78 4.15 -8.36
CA GLN A 212 17.03 4.84 -7.96
C GLN A 212 16.80 5.99 -6.99
N ARG A 213 15.60 6.56 -6.99
CA ARG A 213 15.15 7.64 -6.11
C ARG A 213 13.82 7.29 -5.48
N LEU A 214 13.70 7.57 -4.18
CA LEU A 214 12.47 7.52 -3.41
C LEU A 214 12.23 8.89 -2.78
N MET A 215 11.08 9.50 -3.03
CA MET A 215 10.59 10.63 -2.24
C MET A 215 9.61 10.10 -1.19
N PHE A 216 9.66 10.67 0.00
CA PHE A 216 8.73 10.35 1.07
C PHE A 216 8.57 11.55 2.00
N VAL A 217 7.40 11.65 2.62
CA VAL A 217 7.21 12.51 3.79
C VAL A 217 7.46 11.66 5.02
N ALA A 218 8.27 12.14 5.94
CA ALA A 218 8.39 11.57 7.27
C ALA A 218 8.19 12.65 8.33
N GLY A 219 7.85 12.23 9.53
CA GLY A 219 7.78 13.10 10.69
C GLY A 219 7.84 12.29 11.97
N PHE A 220 8.05 12.99 13.08
CA PHE A 220 8.30 12.43 14.42
C PHE A 220 9.56 11.53 14.45
N ASN A 221 10.60 11.97 15.18
CA ASN A 221 11.87 11.25 15.34
C ASN A 221 12.53 10.81 14.01
N ASP A 222 12.48 11.68 13.02
CA ASP A 222 13.09 11.57 11.71
C ASP A 222 14.58 11.94 11.76
N GLU A 223 15.40 11.05 12.32
CA GLU A 223 16.86 11.20 12.29
C GLU A 223 17.45 10.86 10.91
N PHE A 224 16.88 11.38 9.80
CA PHE A 224 17.32 11.07 8.44
C PHE A 224 18.43 11.97 7.93
N THR A 225 18.59 13.18 8.50
CA THR A 225 19.67 14.11 8.16
C THR A 225 20.20 14.82 9.40
N ALA A 226 21.44 15.30 9.35
CA ALA A 226 22.07 16.00 10.48
C ALA A 226 21.48 17.40 10.76
N ASP A 227 20.90 18.01 9.73
CA ASP A 227 20.36 19.37 9.77
C ASP A 227 18.85 19.39 10.09
N ASP A 228 18.29 18.23 10.44
CA ASP A 228 16.87 18.06 10.72
C ASP A 228 16.49 18.53 12.12
N ASN A 229 15.31 19.13 12.25
CA ASN A 229 14.79 19.57 13.54
C ASN A 229 13.58 18.71 13.94
N PRO A 230 13.68 17.87 14.98
CA PRO A 230 12.65 16.90 15.29
C PRO A 230 11.32 17.57 15.63
N GLY A 231 10.22 17.00 15.14
CA GLY A 231 8.85 17.37 15.54
C GLY A 231 7.98 18.00 14.47
N PHE A 232 8.49 18.16 13.24
CA PHE A 232 7.69 18.51 12.07
C PHE A 232 7.67 17.36 11.07
N SER A 233 6.91 17.53 9.98
CA SER A 233 6.91 16.60 8.86
C SER A 233 7.65 17.21 7.72
N ASP A 234 8.59 16.46 7.17
CA ASP A 234 9.51 16.92 6.17
C ASP A 234 9.49 16.02 4.94
N VAL A 235 9.86 16.60 3.81
CA VAL A 235 9.97 15.93 2.52
C VAL A 235 11.42 15.53 2.33
N TYR A 236 11.64 14.24 2.09
CA TYR A 236 12.95 13.67 1.85
C TYR A 236 13.04 13.06 0.47
N VAL A 237 14.26 13.05 -0.09
CA VAL A 237 14.61 12.21 -1.24
C VAL A 237 15.77 11.31 -0.84
N GLN A 238 15.61 10.01 -1.07
CA GLN A 238 16.63 9.00 -0.84
C GLN A 238 17.20 8.49 -2.16
N ASP A 239 18.53 8.41 -2.25
CA ASP A 239 19.22 7.55 -3.21
C ASP A 239 19.10 6.10 -2.74
N VAL A 240 18.32 5.32 -3.48
CA VAL A 240 17.87 4.00 -3.04
C VAL A 240 19.03 2.99 -2.99
N ALA A 241 20.07 3.17 -3.79
CA ALA A 241 21.22 2.26 -3.84
C ALA A 241 22.19 2.48 -2.69
N SER A 242 22.52 3.73 -2.38
CA SER A 242 23.44 4.11 -1.30
C SER A 242 22.77 4.28 0.06
N GLY A 243 21.44 4.47 0.09
CA GLY A 243 20.68 4.78 1.29
C GLY A 243 20.76 6.26 1.72
N LYS A 244 21.56 7.10 1.03
CA LYS A 244 21.73 8.52 1.37
C LYS A 244 20.39 9.25 1.26
N VAL A 245 20.04 10.00 2.31
CA VAL A 245 18.81 10.82 2.37
C VAL A 245 19.16 12.30 2.31
N GLU A 246 18.37 13.08 1.59
CA GLU A 246 18.46 14.54 1.49
C GLU A 246 17.13 15.19 1.89
N LEU A 247 17.18 16.16 2.80
CA LEU A 247 16.05 17.00 3.18
C LEU A 247 15.73 18.03 2.08
N VAL A 248 14.50 17.98 1.56
CA VAL A 248 14.00 18.83 0.47
C VAL A 248 13.25 20.06 1.02
N SER A 249 12.42 19.88 2.05
CA SER A 249 11.64 20.96 2.69
C SER A 249 12.51 21.81 3.62
N ARG A 250 13.43 22.60 3.06
CA ARG A 250 14.27 23.51 3.86
C ARG A 250 13.56 24.84 4.06
N ARG A 251 13.67 25.40 5.27
CA ARG A 251 13.29 26.79 5.51
C ARG A 251 14.22 27.70 4.69
N GLN A 252 13.67 28.73 4.04
CA GLN A 252 14.50 29.84 3.56
C GLN A 252 15.12 30.56 4.76
N ASP A 253 16.40 30.88 4.63
CA ASP A 253 17.19 31.70 5.53
C ASP A 253 16.68 33.15 5.62
#